data_AF-A0A2G9YTA1-F1
#
_entry.id   AF-A0A2G9YTA1-F1
#
_cell.length_a   1.000
_cell.length_b   1.000
_cell.length_c   1.000
_cell.angle_alpha   90.00
_cell.angle_beta   90.00
_cell.angle_gamma   90.00
#
_symmetry.space_group_name_H-M   'P 1'
#
loop_
_entity.id
_entity.type
_entity.pdbx_description
1 polymer ?
#
loop_
_entity_poly.entity_id
_entity_poly.type
_entity_poly.pdbx_seq_one_letter_code
_entity_poly.pdbx_strand_id
1 'polypeptide(L)'
;MIAESSFLVTTSSGQGDKSKTEISIDSLIKSHYPKAKFIGFVDGIGWYVRKGDLKRMVTAYEDVFTFHKEELKRFEKLLIETFLSK
;
A
#
# COMPACT_ATOMS: atom_id res chain seq x y z
N MET A 1 -8.58 -8.88 -4.65
CA MET A 1 -7.81 -7.94 -3.83
C MET A 1 -6.35 -8.31 -3.98
N ILE A 2 -5.48 -7.33 -4.16
CA ILE A 2 -4.03 -7.47 -4.21
C ILE A 2 -3.48 -6.63 -3.06
N ALA A 3 -2.63 -7.20 -2.23
CA ALA A 3 -2.00 -6.51 -1.11
C ALA A 3 -0.48 -6.54 -1.30
N GLU A 4 0.15 -5.38 -1.39
CA GLU A 4 1.61 -5.25 -1.45
C GLU A 4 2.18 -4.78 -0.10
N SER A 5 3.36 -5.28 0.27
CA SER A 5 4.07 -4.86 1.48
C SER A 5 5.37 -4.13 1.13
N SER A 6 5.46 -2.91 1.63
CA SER A 6 6.54 -1.93 1.48
C SER A 6 7.12 -1.62 2.87
N PHE A 7 7.82 -2.60 3.45
CA PHE A 7 8.52 -2.47 4.72
C PHE A 7 9.97 -2.04 4.52
N LEU A 8 10.41 -0.96 5.20
CA LEU A 8 11.78 -0.49 5.04
C LEU A 8 12.44 0.03 6.33
N VAL A 9 13.46 -0.71 6.78
CA VAL A 9 14.18 -0.49 8.05
C VAL A 9 15.21 0.66 7.96
N THR A 10 15.79 0.93 6.79
CA THR A 10 16.76 2.02 6.56
C THR A 10 16.44 2.78 5.28
N THR A 11 16.85 4.04 5.15
CA THR A 11 16.65 4.76 3.87
C THR A 11 17.43 4.14 2.74
N SER A 12 16.75 3.87 1.62
CA SER A 12 17.38 3.44 0.39
C SER A 12 17.14 4.45 -0.74
N SER A 13 18.06 4.48 -1.70
CA SER A 13 17.95 5.33 -2.90
C SER A 13 16.72 4.94 -3.75
N GLY A 14 16.37 3.65 -3.79
CA GLY A 14 15.30 3.10 -4.63
C GLY A 14 13.86 3.36 -4.18
N GLN A 15 13.62 4.06 -3.06
CA GLN A 15 12.26 4.38 -2.60
C GLN A 15 11.47 5.21 -3.63
N GLY A 16 12.16 6.15 -4.29
CA GLY A 16 11.55 7.01 -5.30
C GLY A 16 11.08 6.21 -6.52
N ASP A 17 11.92 5.31 -7.02
CA ASP A 17 11.57 4.46 -8.15
C ASP A 17 10.49 3.46 -7.77
N LYS A 18 10.53 2.90 -6.55
CA LYS A 18 9.46 2.03 -6.05
C LYS A 18 8.11 2.76 -6.08
N SER A 19 8.04 3.97 -5.54
CA SER A 19 6.78 4.75 -5.53
C SER A 19 6.22 5.02 -6.94
N LYS A 20 7.07 5.24 -7.94
CA LYS A 20 6.63 5.44 -9.34
C LYS A 20 6.13 4.15 -9.98
N THR A 21 6.81 3.04 -9.71
CA THR A 21 6.40 1.71 -10.20
C THR A 21 5.02 1.35 -9.67
N GLU A 22 4.79 1.51 -8.37
CA GLU A 22 3.52 1.19 -7.71
C GLU A 22 2.33 1.97 -8.30
N ILE A 23 2.50 3.27 -8.55
CA ILE A 23 1.49 4.10 -9.24
C ILE A 23 1.17 3.57 -10.64
N SER A 24 2.20 3.11 -11.36
CA SER A 24 2.02 2.55 -12.70
C SER A 24 1.31 1.19 -12.63
N ILE A 25 1.61 0.39 -11.61
CA ILE A 25 0.96 -0.89 -11.36
C ILE A 25 -0.53 -0.70 -11.04
N ASP A 26 -0.90 0.27 -10.20
CA ASP A 26 -2.31 0.60 -9.94
C ASP A 26 -3.09 0.89 -11.23
N SER A 27 -2.50 1.72 -12.11
CA SER A 27 -3.10 2.06 -13.41
C SER A 27 -3.32 0.82 -14.29
N LEU A 28 -2.35 -0.12 -14.28
CA LEU A 28 -2.46 -1.38 -15.02
C LEU A 28 -3.48 -2.33 -14.40
N ILE A 29 -3.51 -2.47 -13.07
CA ILE A 29 -4.49 -3.30 -12.36
C ILE A 29 -5.90 -2.81 -12.68
N LYS A 30 -6.15 -1.50 -12.61
CA LYS A 30 -7.47 -0.95 -12.95
C LYS A 30 -7.87 -1.20 -14.40
N SER A 31 -6.91 -1.18 -15.31
CA SER A 31 -7.15 -1.42 -16.73
C SER A 31 -7.52 -2.88 -17.04
N HIS A 32 -6.85 -3.85 -16.38
CA HIS A 32 -7.05 -5.28 -16.66
C HIS A 32 -8.02 -5.97 -15.70
N TYR A 33 -8.14 -5.46 -14.48
CA TYR A 33 -8.90 -6.04 -13.37
C TYR A 33 -9.65 -4.93 -12.59
N PRO A 34 -10.63 -4.23 -13.19
CA PRO A 34 -11.27 -3.04 -12.60
C PRO A 34 -12.02 -3.29 -11.28
N LYS A 35 -12.28 -4.55 -10.93
CA LYS A 35 -12.92 -4.95 -9.66
C LYS A 35 -11.91 -5.34 -8.57
N ALA A 36 -10.63 -5.44 -8.91
CA ALA A 36 -9.59 -5.78 -7.95
C ALA A 36 -9.20 -4.53 -7.16
N LYS A 37 -9.32 -4.60 -5.83
CA LYS A 37 -8.76 -3.60 -4.93
C LYS A 37 -7.24 -3.76 -4.80
N PHE A 38 -6.47 -2.69 -4.96
CA PHE A 38 -5.03 -2.66 -4.71
C PHE A 38 -4.71 -1.89 -3.42
N ILE A 39 -4.18 -2.58 -2.42
CA ILE A 39 -3.88 -2.02 -1.10
C ILE A 39 -2.38 -2.14 -0.77
N GLY A 40 -1.88 -1.21 0.05
CA GLY A 40 -0.48 -1.17 0.44
C GLY A 40 -0.26 -1.28 1.95
N PHE A 41 0.72 -2.05 2.37
CA PHE A 41 1.29 -1.98 3.71
C PHE A 41 2.57 -1.16 3.65
N VAL A 42 2.57 0.05 4.21
CA VAL A 42 3.72 0.96 4.16
C VAL A 42 4.21 1.22 5.58
N ASP A 43 5.39 0.70 5.92
CA ASP A 43 5.89 0.77 7.28
C ASP A 43 7.44 0.78 7.33
N GLY A 44 8.00 1.20 8.46
CA GLY A 44 9.43 1.33 8.70
C GLY A 44 9.95 2.77 8.68
N ILE A 45 10.99 3.04 9.49
CA ILE A 45 11.53 4.39 9.71
C ILE A 45 12.14 5.04 8.46
N GLY A 46 12.52 4.23 7.46
CA GLY A 46 13.07 4.72 6.20
C GLY A 46 12.12 5.66 5.44
N TRP A 47 10.81 5.57 5.67
CA TRP A 47 9.80 6.46 5.08
C TRP A 47 9.71 7.82 5.78
N TYR A 48 10.02 7.89 7.08
CA TYR A 48 9.87 9.10 7.87
C TYR A 48 10.76 10.25 7.37
N VAL A 49 11.98 9.91 6.95
CA VAL A 49 12.98 10.86 6.46
C VAL A 49 12.81 11.18 4.96
N ARG A 50 11.91 10.48 4.25
CA ARG A 50 11.61 10.69 2.82
C ARG A 50 10.12 10.94 2.59
N LYS A 51 9.58 11.95 3.29
CA LYS A 51 8.15 12.32 3.28
C LYS A 51 7.53 12.50 1.87
N GLY A 52 8.31 13.00 0.91
CA GLY A 52 7.84 13.15 -0.48
C GLY A 52 7.61 11.83 -1.20
N ASP A 53 8.50 10.86 -0.99
CA ASP A 53 8.36 9.50 -1.52
C ASP A 53 7.24 8.75 -0.81
N LEU A 54 7.14 8.90 0.51
CA LEU A 54 6.03 8.35 1.29
C LEU A 54 4.67 8.88 0.78
N LYS A 55 4.55 10.19 0.53
CA LYS A 55 3.31 10.77 0.00
C LYS A 55 2.92 10.14 -1.35
N ARG A 56 3.89 9.93 -2.24
CA ARG A 56 3.64 9.26 -3.53
C ARG A 56 3.25 7.80 -3.36
N MET A 57 3.93 7.10 -2.45
CA MET A 57 3.63 5.70 -2.15
C MET A 57 2.20 5.55 -1.62
N VAL A 58 1.76 6.42 -0.70
CA VAL A 58 0.41 6.36 -0.16
C VAL A 58 -0.66 6.62 -1.23
N THR A 59 -0.36 7.45 -2.24
CA THR A 59 -1.28 7.69 -3.36
C THR A 59 -1.32 6.57 -4.40
N ALA A 60 -0.40 5.60 -4.34
CA ALA A 60 -0.36 4.49 -5.28
C ALA A 60 -1.42 3.42 -4.99
N TYR A 61 -1.95 3.40 -3.76
CA TYR A 61 -2.90 2.39 -3.31
C TYR A 61 -4.28 3.00 -3.04
N GLU A 62 -5.31 2.16 -3.07
CA GLU A 62 -6.66 2.57 -2.70
C GLU A 62 -6.83 2.70 -1.18
N ASP A 63 -6.09 1.93 -0.41
CA ASP A 63 -6.01 2.01 1.05
C ASP A 63 -4.61 1.60 1.50
N VAL A 64 -4.16 2.18 2.61
CA VAL A 64 -2.81 1.97 3.15
C VAL A 64 -2.87 1.61 4.61
N PHE A 65 -2.19 0.54 4.96
CA PHE A 65 -2.08 0.00 6.31
C PHE A 65 -0.62 0.08 6.79
N THR A 66 -0.46 -0.01 8.10
CA THR A 66 0.84 -0.29 8.74
C THR A 66 0.76 -1.63 9.48
N PHE A 67 1.88 -2.15 9.98
CA PHE A 67 1.86 -3.34 10.83
C PHE A 67 1.49 -3.00 12.29
N HIS A 68 1.08 -1.76 12.57
CA HIS A 68 0.53 -1.39 13.86
C HIS A 68 -0.76 -2.19 14.14
N LYS A 69 -0.92 -2.65 15.38
CA LYS A 69 -2.01 -3.55 15.79
C LYS A 69 -3.41 -3.05 15.40
N GLU A 70 -3.65 -1.74 15.53
CA GLU A 70 -4.95 -1.15 15.16
C GLU A 70 -5.19 -1.14 13.65
N GLU A 71 -4.15 -0.95 12.84
CA GLU A 71 -4.25 -1.05 11.38
C GLU A 71 -4.46 -2.49 10.92
N LEU A 72 -3.88 -3.47 11.62
CA LEU A 72 -4.15 -4.89 11.36
C LEU A 72 -5.61 -5.26 11.65
N LYS A 73 -6.19 -4.74 12.75
CA LYS A 73 -7.64 -4.90 13.02
C LYS A 73 -8.50 -4.23 11.96
N ARG A 74 -8.09 -3.04 11.49
CA ARG A 74 -8.79 -2.34 10.40
C ARG A 74 -8.74 -3.14 9.09
N PHE A 75 -7.59 -3.75 8.79
CA PHE A 75 -7.42 -4.63 7.64
C PHE A 75 -8.28 -5.90 7.76
N GLU A 76 -8.33 -6.53 8.94
CA GLU A 76 -9.21 -7.67 9.21
C GLU A 76 -10.68 -7.29 8.92
N LYS A 77 -11.13 -6.13 9.40
CA LYS A 77 -12.47 -5.62 9.11
C LYS A 77 -12.71 -5.43 7.60
N LEU A 78 -11.74 -4.86 6.87
CA LEU A 78 -11.82 -4.73 5.41
C LEU A 78 -11.97 -6.08 4.71
N LEU A 79 -11.26 -7.12 5.16
CA LEU A 79 -11.36 -8.48 4.61
C LEU A 79 -12.75 -9.07 4.87
N ILE A 80 -13.26 -8.94 6.10
CA ILE A 80 -14.60 -9.42 6.46
C ILE A 80 -15.65 -8.74 5.57
N GLU A 81 -15.62 -7.41 5.46
CA GLU A 81 -16.57 -6.65 4.64
C GLU A 81 -16.45 -6.98 3.14
N THR A 82 -15.24 -7.27 2.66
CA THR A 82 -15.02 -7.54 1.23
C THR A 82 -15.39 -8.97 0.82
N PHE A 83 -15.23 -9.96 1.71
CA PHE A 83 -15.36 -11.38 1.35
C PHE A 83 -16.41 -12.16 2.13
N LEU A 84 -16.72 -11.78 3.37
CA LEU A 84 -17.55 -12.55 4.29
C LEU A 84 -18.90 -11.89 4.58
N SER A 85 -19.03 -10.58 4.42
CA SER A 85 -20.31 -9.88 4.46
C SER A 85 -21.07 -10.10 3.15
N LYS A 86 -21.81 -11.21 3.07
CA LYS A 86 -22.91 -11.42 2.13
C LYS A 86 -24.24 -11.36 2.86
#